data_AF-A0A6H1N6H8-F1
#
_entry.id   AF-A0A6H1N6H8-F1
#
_cell.length_a   1.000
_cell.length_b   1.000
_cell.length_c   1.000
_cell.angle_alpha   90.00
_cell.angle_beta   90.00
_cell.angle_gamma   90.00
#
_symmetry.space_group_name_H-M   'P 1'
#
loop_
_entity.id
_entity.type
_entity.pdbx_description
1 polymer ?
#
loop_
_entity_poly.entity_id
_entity_poly.type
_entity_poly.pdbx_seq_one_letter_code
_entity_poly.pdbx_strand_id
1 'polypeptide(L)' 'MPEPKTRRDYLDTADEALRKAAQLANYAENAAHHPDNRRRTADLAAAGALYADIARSAAAIAQAMPADAQEDTNV' A
#
# COMPACT_ATOMS: atom_id res chain seq x y z
N MET A 1 0.93 15.21 -21.49
CA MET A 1 1.93 14.49 -20.70
C MET A 1 1.41 14.48 -19.27
N PRO A 2 1.24 13.33 -18.61
CA PRO A 2 0.91 13.33 -17.18
C PRO A 2 2.05 13.99 -16.39
N GLU A 3 1.73 14.71 -15.33
CA GLU A 3 2.74 15.31 -14.46
C GLU A 3 3.61 14.21 -13.81
N PRO A 4 4.92 14.47 -13.64
CA PRO A 4 5.80 13.53 -12.96
C PRO A 4 5.35 13.37 -11.50
N LYS A 5 5.23 12.11 -11.05
CA LYS A 5 4.88 11.82 -9.66
C LYS A 5 5.97 12.32 -8.69
N THR A 6 5.52 12.89 -7.58
CA THR A 6 6.34 13.42 -6.48
C THR A 6 6.65 12.36 -5.43
N ARG A 7 7.58 12.66 -4.50
CA ARG A 7 7.86 11.77 -3.36
C ARG A 7 6.59 11.57 -2.53
N ARG A 8 5.82 12.63 -2.31
CA ARG A 8 4.54 12.58 -1.62
C ARG A 8 3.53 11.64 -2.30
N ASP A 9 3.41 11.67 -3.64
CA ASP A 9 2.48 10.79 -4.35
C ASP A 9 2.78 9.30 -4.13
N TYR A 10 4.07 8.94 -4.05
CA TYR A 10 4.47 7.57 -3.76
C TYR A 10 4.23 7.19 -2.29
N LEU A 11 4.40 8.12 -1.35
CA LEU A 11 4.03 7.88 0.05
C LEU A 11 2.52 7.69 0.22
N ASP A 12 1.70 8.52 -0.44
CA ASP A 12 0.24 8.39 -0.41
C ASP A 12 -0.20 7.06 -1.06
N THR A 13 0.44 6.67 -2.16
CA THR A 13 0.23 5.34 -2.78
C THR A 13 0.61 4.21 -1.82
N ALA A 14 1.72 4.34 -1.10
CA ALA A 14 2.17 3.33 -0.15
C ALA A 14 1.19 3.17 1.01
N ASP A 15 0.69 4.28 1.57
CA ASP A 15 -0.29 4.28 2.64
C ASP A 15 -1.63 3.68 2.20
N GLU A 16 -2.15 4.06 1.03
CA GLU A 16 -3.40 3.51 0.52
C GLU A 16 -3.30 1.99 0.31
N ALA A 17 -2.20 1.54 -0.30
CA ALA A 17 -1.95 0.12 -0.51
C ALA A 17 -1.81 -0.65 0.82
N LEU A 18 -1.12 -0.06 1.81
CA LEU A 18 -1.00 -0.66 3.14
C LEU A 18 -2.36 -0.81 3.83
N ARG A 19 -3.24 0.20 3.74
CA ARG A 19 -4.61 0.13 4.28
C ARG A 19 -5.42 -0.99 3.63
N LYS A 20 -5.34 -1.13 2.31
CA LYS A 20 -6.01 -2.22 1.57
C LYS A 20 -5.46 -3.60 1.96
N ALA A 21 -4.15 -3.72 2.11
CA ALA A 21 -3.51 -4.96 2.56
C ALA A 21 -4.01 -5.37 3.95
N ALA A 22 -4.06 -4.44 4.90
CA ALA A 22 -4.56 -4.67 6.25
C ALA A 22 -6.04 -5.10 6.27
N GLN A 23 -6.88 -4.44 5.46
CA GLN A 23 -8.30 -4.78 5.34
C GLN A 23 -8.49 -6.20 4.79
N LEU A 24 -7.75 -6.58 3.75
CA LEU A 24 -7.82 -7.91 3.16
C LEU A 24 -7.30 -9.00 4.10
N ALA A 25 -6.25 -8.72 4.87
CA ALA A 25 -5.77 -9.62 5.91
C ALA A 25 -6.83 -9.88 6.98
N ASN A 26 -7.53 -8.83 7.45
CA ASN A 26 -8.64 -8.96 8.39
C ASN A 26 -9.79 -9.80 7.80
N TYR A 27 -10.13 -9.59 6.52
CA TYR A 27 -11.13 -10.42 5.85
C TYR A 27 -10.71 -11.87 5.68
N ALA A 28 -9.43 -12.12 5.40
CA ALA A 28 -8.89 -13.47 5.33
C ALA A 28 -8.95 -14.17 6.69
N GLU A 29 -8.58 -13.48 7.77
CA GLU A 29 -8.70 -13.98 9.14
C GLU A 29 -10.15 -14.35 9.48
N ASN A 30 -11.09 -13.44 9.24
CA ASN A 30 -12.51 -13.69 9.45
C ASN A 30 -13.03 -14.87 8.61
N ALA A 31 -12.60 -14.98 7.35
CA ALA A 31 -12.97 -16.09 6.48
C ALA A 31 -12.38 -17.43 6.96
N ALA A 32 -11.18 -17.43 7.54
CA ALA A 32 -10.50 -18.63 8.03
C ALA A 32 -11.24 -19.33 9.18
N HIS A 33 -12.05 -18.58 9.94
CA HIS A 33 -12.90 -19.13 11.00
C HIS A 33 -14.08 -19.96 10.48
N HIS A 34 -14.35 -19.94 9.17
CA HIS A 34 -15.43 -20.69 8.54
C HIS A 34 -14.87 -21.79 7.62
N PRO A 35 -15.14 -23.09 7.88
CA PRO A 35 -14.59 -24.22 7.11
C PRO A 35 -14.88 -24.14 5.60
N ASP A 36 -16.04 -23.62 5.23
CA ASP A 36 -16.50 -23.52 3.84
C ASP A 36 -15.80 -22.38 3.06
N ASN A 37 -15.12 -21.47 3.76
CA ASN A 37 -14.51 -20.27 3.18
C ASN A 37 -13.00 -20.42 2.94
N ARG A 38 -12.44 -21.64 2.96
CA ARG A 38 -11.00 -21.87 2.75
C ARG A 38 -10.47 -21.27 1.45
N ARG A 39 -11.20 -21.44 0.33
CA ARG A 39 -10.80 -20.85 -0.96
C ARG A 39 -10.80 -19.32 -0.91
N ARG A 40 -11.86 -18.74 -0.34
CA ARG A 40 -11.99 -17.29 -0.15
C ARG A 40 -10.88 -16.72 0.75
N THR A 41 -10.48 -17.46 1.78
CA THR A 41 -9.36 -17.09 2.66
C THR A 41 -8.06 -16.99 1.87
N ALA A 42 -7.76 -17.99 1.02
CA ALA A 42 -6.56 -17.98 0.18
C ALA A 42 -6.56 -16.81 -0.81
N ASP A 43 -7.70 -16.54 -1.47
CA ASP A 43 -7.83 -15.44 -2.44
C ASP A 43 -7.64 -14.07 -1.76
N LEU A 44 -8.24 -13.86 -0.57
CA LEU A 44 -8.09 -12.63 0.21
C LEU A 44 -6.66 -12.42 0.70
N ALA A 45 -6.01 -13.49 1.20
CA ALA A 45 -4.62 -13.43 1.65
C ALA A 45 -3.65 -13.12 0.50
N ALA A 46 -3.85 -13.73 -0.67
CA ALA A 46 -3.05 -13.45 -1.86
C ALA A 46 -3.21 -12.00 -2.33
N ALA A 47 -4.44 -11.48 -2.35
CA ALA A 47 -4.69 -10.08 -2.68
C ALA A 47 -4.06 -9.13 -1.64
N GLY A 48 -4.15 -9.47 -0.35
CA GLY A 48 -3.52 -8.69 0.72
C GLY A 48 -1.99 -8.62 0.57
N ALA A 49 -1.36 -9.75 0.23
CA ALA A 49 0.08 -9.82 -0.04
C ALA A 49 0.48 -8.94 -1.23
N LEU A 50 -0.30 -8.95 -2.32
CA LEU A 50 -0.05 -8.10 -3.47
C LEU A 50 -0.08 -6.60 -3.10
N TYR A 51 -1.07 -6.17 -2.32
CA TYR A 51 -1.12 -4.78 -1.85
C TYR A 51 0.03 -4.41 -0.92
N ALA A 52 0.50 -5.34 -0.08
CA ALA A 52 1.67 -5.12 0.76
C ALA A 52 2.96 -4.95 -0.08
N ASP A 53 3.09 -5.70 -1.18
CA ASP A 53 4.22 -5.56 -2.11
C ASP A 53 4.17 -4.24 -2.88
N ILE A 54 2.98 -3.78 -3.27
CA ILE A 54 2.78 -2.43 -3.85
C ILE A 54 3.20 -1.37 -2.84
N ALA A 55 2.76 -1.47 -1.59
CA ALA A 55 3.12 -0.53 -0.53
C ALA A 55 4.63 -0.47 -0.32
N ARG A 56 5.30 -1.63 -0.24
CA ARG A 56 6.76 -1.73 -0.09
C ARG A 56 7.49 -1.10 -1.27
N SER A 57 7.02 -1.36 -2.49
CA SER A 57 7.61 -0.82 -3.71
C SER A 57 7.47 0.71 -3.80
N ALA A 58 6.27 1.23 -3.50
CA ALA A 58 6.02 2.67 -3.50
C ALA A 58 6.84 3.38 -2.41
N ALA A 59 6.94 2.81 -1.21
CA ALA A 59 7.78 3.34 -0.14
C ALA A 59 9.27 3.34 -0.51
N ALA A 60 9.76 2.29 -1.18
CA ALA A 60 11.15 2.24 -1.65
C ALA A 60 11.44 3.30 -2.71
N ILE A 61 10.51 3.55 -3.65
CA ILE A 61 10.63 4.63 -4.64
C ILE A 61 10.67 5.99 -3.92
N ALA A 62 9.75 6.24 -2.99
CA ALA A 62 9.72 7.48 -2.22
C ALA A 62 11.02 7.72 -1.43
N GLN A 63 11.66 6.66 -0.90
CA GLN A 63 12.94 6.78 -0.20
C GLN A 63 14.11 7.12 -1.13
N ALA A 64 14.04 6.72 -2.40
CA ALA A 64 15.06 7.03 -3.39
C ALA A 64 14.90 8.43 -4.01
N MET A 65 13.76 9.09 -3.76
CA MET A 65 13.50 10.44 -4.26
C MET A 65 14.04 11.52 -3.31
N PRO A 66 14.50 12.67 -3.84
CA PRO A 66 14.80 13.83 -3.01
C PRO A 66 13.57 14.21 -2.18
N ALA A 67 13.79 14.75 -0.98
CA ALA A 67 12.70 15.35 -0.22
C ALA A 67 12.04 16.42 -1.09
N ASP A 68 10.70 16.44 -1.09
CA ASP A 68 9.96 17.54 -1.71
C ASP A 68 10.50 18.81 -1.04
N ALA A 69 11.11 19.69 -1.83
CA ALA A 69 11.74 20.89 -1.30
C ALA A 69 10.67 21.65 -0.51
N GLN A 70 10.83 21.70 0.81
CA GLN A 70 10.11 22.68 1.60
C GLN A 70 10.53 24.02 1.01
N GLU A 71 9.59 24.71 0.38
CA GLU A 71 9.77 26.11 0.02
C GLU A 71 10.22 26.80 1.30
N ASP A 72 11.51 27.11 1.36
CA ASP A 72 12.08 28.05 2.33
C ASP A 72 11.31 29.35 2.15
N THR A 73 10.23 29.48 2.92
CA THR A 73 9.53 30.74 3.12
C THR A 73 10.50 31.57 3.92
N ASN A 74 11.37 32.25 3.19
CA ASN A 74 12.46 33.05 3.70
C ASN A 74 11.91 34.15 4.62
N VAL A 75 12.62 34.32 5.72
CA VAL A 75 12.34 35.18 6.89
C VAL A 75 12.36 36.65 6.53
#